data_AF-A0A954UF04-F1
#
_entry.id   AF-A0A954UF04-F1
#
_cell.length_a   1.000
_cell.length_b   1.000
_cell.length_c   1.000
_cell.angle_alpha   90.00
_cell.angle_beta   90.00
_cell.angle_gamma   90.00
#
_symmetry.space_group_name_H-M   'P 1'
#
loop_
_entity.id
_entity.type
_entity.pdbx_description
1 polymer ?
#
loop_
_entity_poly.entity_id
_entity_poly.type
_entity_poly.pdbx_seq_one_letter_code
_entity_poly.pdbx_strand_id
1 'polypeptide(L)'
;MSLRAKQVIIATLSLVFLVSLIFVQWMEVARKQVEAGLKVKPVSIPAASQSCVACHQKLTPGIIDHWTGSTHAEKGVGCLECHKADKSDADAFNHEGHWVATIVTPRDCSKCHKKEYEEFEQSHHAKGGNILASLDNFLAETVEGS
;
A
#
# COMPACT_ATOMS: atom_id res chain seq x y z
N MET A 1 21.40 -21.55 -42.60
CA MET A 1 21.65 -20.19 -42.03
C MET A 1 23.13 -19.86 -42.16
N SER A 2 23.50 -18.69 -42.69
CA SER A 2 24.92 -18.32 -42.91
C SER A 2 25.64 -17.97 -41.60
N LEU A 3 26.98 -18.03 -41.60
CA LEU A 3 27.81 -17.61 -40.45
C LEU A 3 27.48 -16.15 -40.03
N ARG A 4 27.33 -15.26 -41.01
CA ARG A 4 26.94 -13.86 -40.78
C ARG A 4 25.58 -13.75 -40.08
N ALA A 5 24.59 -14.55 -40.47
CA ALA A 5 23.28 -14.54 -39.84
C ALA A 5 23.34 -14.97 -38.36
N LYS A 6 24.14 -16.00 -38.03
CA LYS A 6 24.38 -16.40 -36.63
C LYS A 6 25.06 -15.30 -35.81
N GLN A 7 26.08 -14.66 -36.38
CA GLN A 7 26.80 -13.55 -35.74
C GLN A 7 25.88 -12.36 -35.45
N VAL A 8 25.01 -12.01 -36.40
CA VAL A 8 24.02 -10.93 -36.22
C VAL A 8 23.05 -11.27 -35.09
N ILE A 9 22.49 -12.48 -35.06
CA ILE A 9 21.56 -12.91 -34.00
C ILE A 9 22.22 -12.85 -32.62
N ILE A 10 23.44 -13.38 -32.48
CA ILE A 10 24.16 -13.37 -31.20
C ILE A 10 24.43 -11.92 -30.78
N ALA A 11 24.90 -11.07 -31.69
CA ALA A 11 25.15 -9.66 -31.38
C ALA A 11 23.88 -8.93 -30.94
N THR A 12 22.74 -9.19 -31.58
CA THR A 12 21.47 -8.57 -31.19
C THR A 12 20.99 -9.06 -29.82
N LEU A 13 21.01 -10.37 -29.57
CA LEU A 13 20.61 -10.93 -28.28
C LEU A 13 21.51 -10.44 -27.14
N SER A 14 22.83 -10.40 -27.36
CA SER A 14 23.78 -9.87 -26.39
C SER A 14 23.56 -8.38 -26.11
N LEU A 15 23.25 -7.59 -27.15
CA LEU A 15 22.93 -6.16 -26.99
C LEU A 15 21.64 -5.97 -26.19
N VAL A 16 20.58 -6.70 -26.51
CA VAL A 16 19.30 -6.64 -25.78
C VAL A 16 19.51 -7.04 -24.31
N PHE A 17 20.26 -8.09 -24.05
CA PHE A 17 20.58 -8.52 -22.69
C PHE A 17 21.38 -7.46 -21.93
N LEU A 18 22.39 -6.86 -22.56
CA LEU A 18 23.18 -5.80 -21.94
C LEU A 18 22.33 -4.56 -21.64
N VAL A 19 21.46 -4.15 -22.56
CA VAL A 19 20.54 -3.02 -22.35
C VAL A 19 19.58 -3.31 -21.19
N SER A 20 19.04 -4.53 -21.11
CA SER A 20 18.21 -4.97 -19.99
C SER A 20 18.94 -4.87 -18.65
N LEU A 21 20.18 -5.36 -18.56
CA LEU A 21 20.98 -5.29 -17.33
C LEU A 21 21.29 -3.86 -16.91
N ILE A 22 21.66 -3.00 -17.87
CA ILE A 22 21.91 -1.56 -17.60
C ILE A 22 20.63 -0.89 -17.10
N PHE A 23 19.48 -1.21 -17.70
CA PHE A 23 18.19 -0.68 -17.27
C PHE A 23 17.82 -1.11 -15.86
N VAL A 24 17.99 -2.39 -15.52
CA VAL A 24 17.75 -2.92 -14.16
C VAL A 24 18.71 -2.27 -13.16
N GLN A 25 20.00 -2.16 -13.48
CA GLN A 25 20.98 -1.50 -12.62
C GLN A 25 20.61 -0.04 -12.37
N TRP A 26 20.15 0.68 -13.40
CA TRP A 26 19.69 2.06 -13.26
C TRP A 26 18.46 2.18 -12.36
N MET A 27 17.45 1.30 -12.53
CA MET A 27 16.27 1.28 -11.67
C MET A 27 16.62 0.98 -10.21
N GLU A 28 17.54 0.04 -9.97
CA GLU A 28 17.96 -0.31 -8.61
C GLU A 28 18.73 0.84 -7.93
N VAL A 29 19.58 1.54 -8.67
CA VAL A 29 20.25 2.76 -8.16
C VAL A 29 19.22 3.83 -7.82
N ALA A 30 18.23 4.07 -8.68
CA ALA A 30 17.17 5.04 -8.42
C ALA A 30 16.35 4.67 -7.18
N ARG A 31 16.01 3.38 -7.02
CA ARG A 31 15.32 2.86 -5.83
C ARG A 31 16.12 3.11 -4.56
N LYS A 32 17.40 2.73 -4.55
CA LYS A 32 18.30 2.93 -3.41
C LYS A 32 18.52 4.41 -3.06
N GLN A 33 18.51 5.31 -4.04
CA GLN A 33 18.59 6.75 -3.76
C GLN A 33 17.37 7.26 -2.99
N VAL A 34 16.17 6.74 -3.27
CA VAL A 34 14.96 7.08 -2.51
C VAL A 34 15.02 6.47 -1.10
N GLU A 35 15.41 5.20 -0.97
CA GLU A 35 15.56 4.53 0.33
C GLU A 35 16.62 5.19 1.22
N ALA A 36 17.71 5.67 0.62
CA ALA A 36 18.76 6.41 1.33
C ALA A 36 18.38 7.88 1.61
N GLY A 37 17.17 8.32 1.25
CA GLY A 37 16.71 9.70 1.45
C GLY A 37 17.40 10.74 0.57
N LEU A 38 18.18 10.33 -0.43
CA LEU A 38 18.89 11.23 -1.35
C LEU A 38 17.96 11.87 -2.38
N LYS A 39 16.80 11.27 -2.62
CA LYS A 39 15.78 11.77 -3.54
C LYS A 39 14.41 11.70 -2.89
N VAL A 40 13.74 12.85 -2.77
CA VAL A 40 12.43 12.98 -2.15
C VAL A 40 11.34 12.78 -3.20
N LYS A 41 10.34 11.95 -2.89
CA LYS A 41 9.14 11.77 -3.71
C LYS A 41 8.23 12.99 -3.55
N PRO A 42 7.55 13.44 -4.63
CA PRO A 42 6.62 14.56 -4.52
C PRO A 42 5.46 14.17 -3.61
N VAL A 43 5.15 15.02 -2.63
CA VAL A 43 4.00 14.83 -1.73
C VAL A 43 2.91 15.82 -2.11
N SER A 44 1.70 15.32 -2.34
CA SER A 44 0.50 16.12 -2.56
C SER A 44 -0.40 16.01 -1.34
N ILE A 45 -0.61 17.13 -0.64
CA ILE A 45 -1.46 17.18 0.56
C ILE A 45 -2.82 17.77 0.18
N PRO A 46 -3.92 16.98 0.17
CA PRO A 46 -5.25 17.51 -0.03
C PRO A 46 -5.62 18.52 1.05
N ALA A 47 -6.39 19.54 0.69
CA ALA A 47 -6.82 20.59 1.61
C ALA A 47 -7.49 20.03 2.88
N ALA A 48 -8.30 18.98 2.73
CA ALA A 48 -8.99 18.32 3.83
C ALA A 48 -8.02 17.70 4.86
N SER A 49 -6.83 17.30 4.43
CA SER A 49 -5.85 16.58 5.24
C SER A 49 -4.70 17.48 5.75
N GLN A 50 -4.70 18.78 5.42
CA GLN A 50 -3.60 19.70 5.82
C GLN A 50 -3.46 19.85 7.34
N SER A 51 -4.57 20.01 8.05
CA SER A 51 -4.58 20.12 9.52
C SER A 51 -4.07 18.83 10.18
N CYS A 52 -4.50 17.69 9.64
CA CYS A 52 -4.07 16.36 10.09
C CYS A 52 -2.54 16.24 9.97
N VAL A 53 -1.98 16.50 8.78
CA VAL A 53 -0.54 16.40 8.55
C VAL A 53 0.23 17.39 9.43
N ALA A 54 -0.22 18.64 9.55
CA ALA A 54 0.47 19.66 10.34
C ALA A 54 0.56 19.31 11.84
N CYS A 55 -0.49 18.71 12.40
CA CYS A 55 -0.51 18.27 13.80
C CYS A 55 0.30 16.97 13.99
N HIS A 56 0.03 15.96 13.16
CA HIS A 56 0.66 14.64 13.27
C HIS A 56 2.15 14.64 12.90
N GLN A 57 2.64 15.60 12.11
CA GLN A 57 4.07 15.78 11.86
C GLN A 57 4.83 16.07 13.17
N LYS A 58 4.19 16.71 14.15
CA LYS A 58 4.77 17.06 15.45
C LYS A 58 4.58 15.96 16.48
N LEU A 59 3.40 15.34 16.52
CA LEU A 59 3.04 14.38 17.56
C LEU A 59 3.39 12.93 17.20
N THR A 60 3.28 12.57 15.93
CA THR A 60 3.49 11.20 15.43
C THR A 60 4.29 11.23 14.11
N PRO A 61 5.54 11.75 14.12
CA PRO A 61 6.32 11.94 12.91
C PRO A 61 6.48 10.65 12.09
N GLY A 62 6.62 9.49 12.75
CA GLY A 62 6.75 8.21 12.06
C GLY A 62 5.55 7.83 11.16
N ILE A 63 4.33 8.25 11.51
CA ILE A 63 3.15 8.02 10.64
C ILE A 63 3.23 8.91 9.40
N ILE A 64 3.67 10.16 9.56
CA ILE A 64 3.83 11.08 8.44
C ILE A 64 4.98 10.65 7.54
N ASP A 65 6.10 10.21 8.11
CA ASP A 65 7.24 9.71 7.35
C ASP A 65 6.85 8.47 6.54
N HIS A 66 6.07 7.56 7.12
CA HIS A 66 5.57 6.40 6.40
C HIS A 66 4.59 6.80 5.28
N TRP A 67 3.64 7.70 5.56
CA TRP A 67 2.69 8.18 4.57
C TRP A 67 3.38 8.93 3.42
N THR A 68 4.30 9.85 3.70
CA THR A 68 5.03 10.64 2.69
C THR A 68 5.90 9.78 1.77
N GLY A 69 6.37 8.61 2.23
CA GLY A 69 7.06 7.62 1.41
C GLY A 69 6.16 6.80 0.47
N SER A 70 4.84 6.84 0.67
CA SER A 70 3.86 6.03 -0.06
C SER A 70 3.41 6.66 -1.39
N THR A 71 2.93 5.82 -2.31
CA THR A 71 2.28 6.29 -3.55
C THR A 71 1.00 7.08 -3.27
N HIS A 72 0.33 6.82 -2.13
CA HIS A 72 -0.87 7.57 -1.75
C HIS A 72 -0.57 9.05 -1.53
N ALA A 73 0.54 9.38 -0.84
CA ALA A 73 0.98 10.77 -0.70
C ALA A 73 1.32 11.41 -2.06
N GLU A 74 1.94 10.67 -2.96
CA GLU A 74 2.25 11.17 -4.32
C GLU A 74 0.98 11.48 -5.14
N LYS A 75 -0.10 10.71 -4.91
CA LYS A 75 -1.36 10.82 -5.64
C LYS A 75 -2.41 11.70 -4.95
N GLY A 76 -2.09 12.28 -3.80
CA GLY A 76 -3.02 13.14 -3.07
C GLY A 76 -4.12 12.35 -2.35
N VAL A 77 -3.82 11.14 -1.88
CA VAL A 77 -4.64 10.42 -0.90
C VAL A 77 -4.03 10.69 0.47
N GLY A 78 -4.65 11.60 1.23
CA GLY A 78 -4.21 12.02 2.55
C GLY A 78 -4.90 11.25 3.68
N CYS A 79 -4.91 11.84 4.86
CA CYS A 79 -5.42 11.23 6.08
C CYS A 79 -6.94 11.03 6.03
N LEU A 80 -7.70 12.09 5.73
CA LEU A 80 -9.16 12.04 5.75
C LEU A 80 -9.75 11.27 4.58
N GLU A 81 -9.02 11.12 3.48
CA GLU A 81 -9.47 10.30 2.36
C GLU A 81 -9.67 8.82 2.77
N CYS A 82 -8.95 8.34 3.79
CA CYS A 82 -9.12 7.00 4.36
C CYS A 82 -9.83 6.99 5.72
N HIS A 83 -9.47 7.91 6.62
CA HIS A 83 -9.91 7.88 8.02
C HIS A 83 -11.23 8.58 8.28
N LYS A 84 -11.76 9.39 7.34
CA LYS A 84 -13.06 10.05 7.54
C LYS A 84 -14.14 8.99 7.70
N ALA A 85 -14.90 9.11 8.79
CA ALA A 85 -16.00 8.22 9.12
C ALA A 85 -17.31 9.00 9.27
N ASP A 86 -18.43 8.32 9.09
CA ASP A 86 -19.73 8.85 9.44
C ASP A 86 -19.95 8.72 10.94
N LYS A 87 -20.64 9.69 11.56
CA LYS A 87 -20.91 9.68 13.01
C LYS A 87 -21.66 8.43 13.47
N SER A 88 -22.38 7.78 12.57
CA SER A 88 -23.11 6.53 12.83
C SER A 88 -22.25 5.28 12.82
N ASP A 89 -21.01 5.37 12.32
CA ASP A 89 -20.09 4.23 12.29
C ASP A 89 -19.72 3.84 13.73
N ALA A 90 -19.62 2.53 13.97
CA ALA A 90 -19.49 1.99 15.33
C ALA A 90 -18.18 2.42 16.03
N ASP A 91 -17.14 2.70 15.25
CA ASP A 91 -15.81 3.11 15.72
C ASP A 91 -15.51 4.59 15.42
N ALA A 92 -16.50 5.36 14.96
CA ALA A 92 -16.32 6.78 14.73
C ALA A 92 -16.23 7.58 16.03
N PHE A 93 -15.27 8.49 16.08
CA PHE A 93 -15.14 9.46 17.17
C PHE A 93 -14.77 10.84 16.62
N ASN A 94 -15.05 11.88 17.41
CA ASN A 94 -14.64 13.23 17.03
C ASN A 94 -13.17 13.45 17.40
N HIS A 95 -12.37 13.87 16.42
CA HIS A 95 -10.97 14.22 16.58
C HIS A 95 -10.71 15.57 15.92
N GLU A 96 -10.44 16.60 16.73
CA GLU A 96 -10.15 17.96 16.26
C GLU A 96 -11.21 18.51 15.28
N GLY A 97 -12.49 18.24 15.55
CA GLY A 97 -13.62 18.72 14.74
C GLY A 97 -13.99 17.83 13.55
N HIS A 98 -13.26 16.73 13.31
CA HIS A 98 -13.56 15.74 12.28
C HIS A 98 -14.10 14.45 12.88
N TRP A 99 -15.08 13.81 12.23
CA TRP A 99 -15.45 12.43 12.55
C TRP A 99 -14.53 11.49 11.81
N VAL A 100 -13.81 10.67 12.57
CA VAL A 100 -12.79 9.76 12.04
C VAL A 100 -12.92 8.38 12.67
N ALA A 101 -12.42 7.37 11.96
CA ALA A 101 -12.19 6.03 12.45
C ALA A 101 -10.69 5.72 12.36
N THR A 102 -10.13 5.11 13.41
CA THR A 102 -8.71 4.72 13.40
C THR A 102 -8.48 3.51 12.49
N ILE A 103 -9.46 2.60 12.43
CA ILE A 103 -9.38 1.37 11.65
C ILE A 103 -9.91 1.63 10.25
N VAL A 104 -9.02 1.61 9.25
CA VAL A 104 -9.40 1.64 7.84
C VAL A 104 -9.69 0.22 7.38
N THR A 105 -10.90 -0.03 6.90
CA THR A 105 -11.36 -1.37 6.52
C THR A 105 -11.17 -1.62 5.01
N PRO A 106 -11.27 -2.88 4.53
CA PRO A 106 -11.30 -3.16 3.09
C PRO A 106 -12.40 -2.39 2.33
N ARG A 107 -13.50 -2.05 3.00
CA ARG A 107 -14.59 -1.25 2.41
C ARG A 107 -14.19 0.21 2.18
N ASP A 108 -13.27 0.76 2.97
CA ASP A 108 -12.73 2.10 2.74
C ASP A 108 -11.80 2.10 1.54
N CYS A 109 -10.97 1.07 1.42
CA CYS A 109 -10.10 0.87 0.26
C CYS A 109 -10.92 0.75 -1.04
N SER A 110 -12.09 0.09 -1.00
CA SER A 110 -12.92 -0.19 -2.17
C SER A 110 -13.53 1.05 -2.83
N LYS A 111 -13.55 2.19 -2.11
CA LYS A 111 -13.94 3.50 -2.67
C LYS A 111 -13.08 3.87 -3.89
N CYS A 112 -11.81 3.43 -3.92
CA CYS A 112 -10.87 3.64 -5.03
C CYS A 112 -10.39 2.32 -5.67
N HIS A 113 -10.25 1.25 -4.88
CA HIS A 113 -9.67 -0.04 -5.28
C HIS A 113 -10.74 -1.14 -5.32
N LYS A 114 -11.79 -0.91 -6.10
CA LYS A 114 -12.94 -1.82 -6.15
C LYS A 114 -12.57 -3.23 -6.61
N LYS A 115 -11.71 -3.33 -7.62
CA LYS A 115 -11.29 -4.62 -8.19
C LYS A 115 -10.54 -5.46 -7.15
N GLU A 116 -9.52 -4.88 -6.52
CA GLU A 116 -8.70 -5.55 -5.52
C GLU A 116 -9.54 -5.94 -4.28
N TYR A 117 -10.49 -5.08 -3.90
CA TYR A 117 -11.47 -5.39 -2.86
C TYR A 117 -12.32 -6.62 -3.21
N GLU A 118 -12.90 -6.66 -4.41
CA GLU A 118 -13.74 -7.79 -4.84
C GLU A 118 -12.93 -9.10 -4.92
N GLU A 119 -11.69 -9.05 -5.38
CA GLU A 119 -10.77 -10.19 -5.39
C GLU A 119 -10.44 -10.66 -3.97
N PHE A 120 -10.13 -9.74 -3.04
CA PHE A 120 -9.82 -10.06 -1.66
C PHE A 120 -11.03 -10.64 -0.91
N GLU A 121 -12.19 -10.01 -1.03
CA GLU A 121 -13.44 -10.41 -0.36
C GLU A 121 -13.86 -11.85 -0.73
N GLN A 122 -13.56 -12.27 -1.95
CA GLN A 122 -13.85 -13.63 -2.43
C GLN A 122 -12.83 -14.67 -1.94
N SER A 123 -11.69 -14.25 -1.41
CA SER A 123 -10.61 -15.13 -0.96
C SER A 123 -10.90 -15.80 0.39
N HIS A 124 -10.19 -16.89 0.68
CA HIS A 124 -10.23 -17.51 2.01
C HIS A 124 -9.65 -16.59 3.10
N HIS A 125 -8.72 -15.69 2.77
CA HIS A 125 -8.13 -14.75 3.73
C HIS A 125 -9.19 -13.80 4.32
N ALA A 126 -10.10 -13.28 3.49
CA ALA A 126 -11.18 -12.42 3.95
C ALA A 126 -12.16 -13.15 4.90
N LYS A 127 -12.27 -14.47 4.77
CA LYS A 127 -13.13 -15.33 5.60
C LYS A 127 -12.40 -15.93 6.80
N GLY A 128 -11.10 -15.68 6.97
CA GLY A 128 -10.27 -16.31 7.98
C GLY A 128 -10.82 -16.10 9.40
N GLY A 129 -11.32 -14.89 9.70
CA GLY A 129 -11.91 -14.58 11.00
C GLY A 129 -13.21 -15.34 11.34
N ASN A 130 -13.89 -15.93 10.35
CA ASN A 130 -15.10 -16.70 10.59
C ASN A 130 -14.85 -17.97 11.39
N ILE A 131 -13.59 -18.46 11.43
CA ILE A 131 -13.23 -19.60 12.28
C ILE A 131 -13.59 -19.31 13.73
N LEU A 132 -13.33 -18.09 14.23
CA LEU A 132 -13.59 -17.68 15.61
C LEU A 132 -15.07 -17.80 16.02
N ALA A 133 -15.97 -17.82 15.03
CA ALA A 133 -17.41 -17.99 15.22
C ALA A 133 -17.94 -19.35 14.68
N SER A 134 -17.06 -20.33 14.47
CA SER A 134 -17.41 -21.64 13.90
C SER A 134 -17.35 -22.77 14.94
N LEU A 135 -18.04 -23.88 14.66
CA LEU A 135 -17.93 -25.12 15.46
C LEU A 135 -16.50 -25.69 15.45
N ASP A 136 -15.74 -25.45 14.39
CA ASP A 136 -14.37 -25.95 14.26
C ASP A 136 -13.44 -25.26 15.27
N ASN A 137 -13.72 -24.01 15.65
CA ASN A 137 -13.00 -23.34 16.74
C ASN A 137 -13.30 -23.95 18.12
N PHE A 138 -14.49 -24.51 18.33
CA PHE A 138 -14.79 -25.23 19.56
C PHE A 138 -13.96 -26.51 19.70
N LEU A 139 -13.74 -27.24 18.61
CA LEU A 139 -12.82 -28.39 18.60
C LEU A 139 -11.40 -27.97 18.99
N ALA A 140 -10.88 -26.90 18.36
CA ALA A 140 -9.55 -26.38 18.64
C ALA A 140 -9.40 -25.88 20.10
N GLU A 141 -10.36 -25.10 20.60
CA GLU A 141 -10.25 -24.49 21.94
C GLU A 141 -10.60 -25.48 23.08
N THR A 142 -11.62 -26.33 22.89
CA THR A 142 -12.20 -27.14 23.98
C THR A 142 -11.75 -28.59 23.95
N VAL A 143 -11.66 -29.21 22.77
CA VAL A 143 -11.34 -30.64 22.66
C VAL A 143 -9.83 -30.86 22.62
N GLU A 144 -9.11 -30.06 21.84
CA GLU A 144 -7.65 -30.19 21.69
C GLU A 144 -6.87 -29.39 22.75
N GLY A 145 -7.53 -28.42 23.39
CA GLY A 145 -6.97 -27.57 24.45
C GLY A 145 -6.05 -26.48 23.90
N SER A 146 -6.29 -25.24 24.35
CA SER A 146 -5.51 -24.05 24.00
C SER A 146 -4.13 -24.01 24.64
#